data_AF-A0A2V6T834-F1
#
_entry.id   AF-A0A2V6T834-F1
#
_cell.length_a   1.000
_cell.length_b   1.000
_cell.length_c   1.000
_cell.angle_alpha   90.00
_cell.angle_beta   90.00
_cell.angle_gamma   90.00
#
_symmetry.space_group_name_H-M   'P 1'
#
loop_
_entity.id
_entity.type
_entity.pdbx_description
1 polymer ?
#
loop_
_entity_poly.entity_id
_entity_poly.type
_entity_poly.pdbx_seq_one_letter_code
_entity_poly.pdbx_strand_id
1 'polypeptide(L)'
;MSLGTLPIGAMIQIVKPTRRAKSAISPSGAQDTVELPAVAVKTKVWLEHNGRFVVGDGGLRLLLGILEHGSLLGAARQIRWSYRHAWEYLRRAEAALGMPLTRPRPGKGSSRGSALTEAGRLVIERLAEIRNKIDDAVGPLGPTAAEVAARGKRRKGTPRGAAGRPDSPRASRYRDGDWRRAR
;
A
#
# COMPACT_ATOMS: atom_id res chain seq x y z
N MET A 1 -0.51 18.63 -57.85
CA MET A 1 0.61 19.11 -57.01
C MET A 1 0.10 19.32 -55.60
N SER A 2 0.43 18.44 -54.66
CA SER A 2 0.16 18.65 -53.23
C SER A 2 1.32 18.06 -52.44
N LEU A 3 2.14 18.94 -51.87
CA LEU A 3 2.94 18.69 -50.67
C LEU A 3 1.94 18.52 -49.51
N GLY A 4 2.09 17.72 -48.47
CA GLY A 4 3.24 17.09 -47.84
C GLY A 4 3.12 17.37 -46.33
N THR A 5 2.74 16.38 -45.52
CA THR A 5 2.86 16.43 -44.06
C THR A 5 3.03 15.01 -43.54
N LEU A 6 4.23 14.69 -43.03
CA LEU A 6 4.53 13.42 -42.37
C LEU A 6 4.50 13.62 -40.85
N PRO A 7 3.94 12.69 -40.06
CA PRO A 7 4.07 12.70 -38.62
C PRO A 7 5.42 12.13 -38.16
N ILE A 8 5.84 12.69 -37.02
CA ILE A 8 7.16 12.64 -36.36
C ILE A 8 7.25 11.41 -35.44
N GLY A 9 8.43 10.78 -35.41
CA GLY A 9 8.95 10.06 -34.24
C GLY A 9 8.53 8.58 -34.16
N ALA A 10 9.38 7.62 -34.54
CA ALA A 10 10.47 7.07 -33.71
C ALA A 10 9.95 6.33 -32.46
N MET A 11 10.44 5.18 -32.01
CA MET A 11 11.53 4.29 -32.39
C MET A 11 11.41 3.15 -31.36
N ILE A 12 11.08 1.91 -31.74
CA ILE A 12 11.51 0.72 -30.98
C ILE A 12 11.84 -0.35 -32.02
N GLN A 13 13.08 -0.32 -32.50
CA GLN A 13 13.64 -1.42 -33.30
C GLN A 13 14.02 -2.54 -32.33
N ILE A 14 13.29 -3.65 -32.44
CA ILE A 14 13.63 -4.95 -31.85
C ILE A 14 14.88 -5.46 -32.59
N VAL A 15 16.06 -5.33 -31.96
CA VAL A 15 17.30 -5.93 -32.48
C VAL A 15 17.26 -7.43 -32.27
N LYS A 16 17.19 -8.18 -33.38
CA LYS A 16 17.50 -9.62 -33.44
C LYS A 16 19.02 -9.79 -33.40
N PRO A 17 19.59 -10.74 -32.62
CA PRO A 17 21.01 -11.03 -32.70
C PRO A 17 21.31 -12.04 -33.82
N THR A 18 22.08 -11.60 -34.83
CA THR A 18 22.77 -12.46 -35.80
C THR A 18 24.13 -12.94 -35.27
N ARG A 19 24.54 -14.11 -35.78
CA ARG A 19 25.59 -15.02 -35.28
C ARG A 19 27.03 -14.46 -35.30
N ARG A 20 27.74 -14.67 -34.17
CA ARG A 20 29.18 -15.03 -33.97
C ARG A 20 30.27 -14.29 -34.78
N ALA A 21 31.14 -13.58 -34.05
CA ALA A 21 32.58 -13.51 -34.33
C ALA A 21 33.37 -13.49 -33.01
N LYS A 22 34.36 -14.37 -32.89
CA LYS A 22 35.41 -14.32 -31.87
C LYS A 22 36.33 -13.14 -32.21
N SER A 23 36.58 -12.23 -31.27
CA SER A 23 37.86 -11.53 -31.21
C SER A 23 38.26 -11.31 -29.76
N ALA A 24 39.45 -11.77 -29.42
CA ALA A 24 40.11 -11.57 -28.15
C ALA A 24 40.35 -10.08 -27.92
N ILE A 25 39.61 -9.49 -26.99
CA ILE A 25 39.98 -8.29 -26.26
C ILE A 25 39.78 -8.69 -24.81
N SER A 26 40.87 -9.00 -24.10
CA SER A 26 40.83 -9.13 -22.66
C SER A 26 40.63 -7.72 -22.07
N PRO A 27 39.49 -7.40 -21.42
CA PRO A 27 39.46 -6.21 -20.60
C PRO A 27 40.24 -6.54 -19.34
N SER A 28 41.53 -6.18 -19.34
CA SER A 28 42.30 -6.00 -18.12
C SER A 28 41.69 -4.83 -17.36
N GLY A 29 41.06 -5.16 -16.25
CA GLY A 29 40.30 -4.27 -15.40
C GLY A 29 39.28 -5.13 -14.70
N ALA A 30 39.57 -5.54 -13.47
CA ALA A 30 38.67 -6.26 -12.59
C ALA A 30 37.41 -5.40 -12.40
N GLN A 31 36.46 -5.54 -13.33
CA GLN A 31 35.10 -5.10 -13.13
C GLN A 31 34.53 -6.13 -12.18
N ASP A 32 34.57 -5.82 -10.89
CA ASP A 32 33.77 -6.49 -9.86
C ASP A 32 32.32 -6.37 -10.30
N THR A 33 31.87 -7.33 -11.12
CA THR A 33 30.53 -7.37 -11.65
C THR A 33 29.67 -7.82 -10.48
N VAL A 34 29.11 -6.85 -9.76
CA VAL A 34 28.21 -7.12 -8.65
C VAL A 34 26.93 -7.71 -9.22
N GLU A 35 26.83 -9.04 -9.19
CA GLU A 35 25.58 -9.73 -9.48
C GLU A 35 24.60 -9.49 -8.33
N LEU A 36 23.44 -8.90 -8.66
CA LEU A 36 22.36 -8.78 -7.70
C LEU A 36 21.72 -10.17 -7.48
N PRO A 37 21.48 -10.58 -6.22
CA PRO A 37 20.71 -11.79 -5.96
C PRO A 37 19.30 -11.65 -6.55
N ALA A 38 18.58 -12.78 -6.71
CA ALA A 38 17.21 -12.75 -7.19
C ALA A 38 16.34 -11.79 -6.32
N VAL A 39 15.96 -10.65 -6.88
CA VAL A 39 15.16 -9.62 -6.23
C VAL A 39 13.75 -9.60 -6.80
N ALA A 40 12.76 -9.47 -5.92
CA ALA A 40 11.38 -9.26 -6.30
C ALA A 40 11.01 -7.77 -6.12
N VAL A 41 10.34 -7.20 -7.12
CA VAL A 41 9.69 -5.89 -6.97
C VAL A 41 8.61 -6.01 -5.89
N LYS A 42 8.34 -4.95 -5.12
CA LYS A 42 7.24 -4.91 -4.15
C LYS A 42 6.55 -3.55 -4.24
N THR A 43 5.22 -3.55 -4.31
CA THR A 43 4.43 -2.33 -4.47
C THR A 43 3.59 -2.05 -3.22
N LYS A 44 3.40 -0.78 -2.90
CA LYS A 44 2.46 -0.35 -1.87
C LYS A 44 1.52 0.67 -2.50
N VAL A 45 0.23 0.36 -2.45
CA VAL A 45 -0.82 1.18 -3.07
C VAL A 45 -1.71 1.74 -1.97
N TRP A 46 -2.06 3.01 -2.07
CA TRP A 46 -3.02 3.64 -1.20
C TRP A 46 -3.80 4.74 -1.92
N LEU A 47 -4.99 5.02 -1.42
CA LEU A 47 -5.79 6.17 -1.76
C LEU A 47 -5.43 7.32 -0.83
N GLU A 48 -5.40 8.52 -1.40
CA GLU A 48 -5.17 9.78 -0.71
C GLU A 48 -6.26 10.77 -1.10
N HIS A 49 -6.66 11.61 -0.15
CA HIS A 49 -7.56 12.73 -0.38
C HIS A 49 -7.00 13.96 0.33
N ASN A 50 -6.72 15.03 -0.42
CA ASN A 50 -6.18 16.30 0.10
C ASN A 50 -4.93 16.13 0.99
N GLY A 51 -3.92 15.36 0.54
CA GLY A 51 -2.70 15.13 1.32
C GLY A 51 -2.86 14.14 2.47
N ARG A 52 -4.05 13.56 2.66
CA ARG A 52 -4.36 12.65 3.78
C ARG A 52 -4.55 11.23 3.28
N PHE A 53 -3.82 10.31 3.90
CA PHE A 53 -4.02 8.88 3.70
C PHE A 53 -5.47 8.47 4.01
N VAL A 54 -6.09 7.77 3.07
CA VAL A 54 -7.46 7.25 3.20
C VAL A 54 -7.40 5.75 3.51
N VAL A 55 -7.08 4.93 2.50
CA VAL A 55 -7.10 3.47 2.60
C VAL A 55 -5.96 2.89 1.76
N GLY A 56 -5.29 1.87 2.28
CA GLY A 56 -4.35 1.03 1.53
C GLY A 56 -4.70 -0.43 1.72
N ASP A 57 -3.79 -1.35 1.39
CA ASP A 57 -4.05 -2.81 1.40
C ASP A 57 -4.71 -3.35 2.68
N GLY A 58 -4.25 -2.90 3.84
CA GLY A 58 -4.84 -3.32 5.12
C GLY A 58 -6.28 -2.86 5.28
N GLY A 59 -6.59 -1.64 4.84
CA GLY A 59 -7.95 -1.11 4.86
C GLY A 59 -8.84 -1.72 3.80
N LEU A 60 -8.31 -2.05 2.60
CA LEU A 60 -9.03 -2.82 1.59
C LEU A 60 -9.51 -4.15 2.17
N ARG A 61 -8.60 -4.89 2.83
CA ARG A 61 -8.95 -6.15 3.50
C ARG A 61 -9.94 -5.96 4.64
N LEU A 62 -9.84 -4.86 5.39
CA LEU A 62 -10.81 -4.54 6.44
C LEU A 62 -12.21 -4.32 5.85
N LEU A 63 -12.33 -3.51 4.80
CA LEU A 63 -13.61 -3.18 4.17
C LEU A 63 -14.23 -4.41 3.49
N LEU A 64 -13.43 -5.23 2.80
CA LEU A 64 -13.87 -6.52 2.26
C LEU A 64 -14.34 -7.47 3.38
N GLY A 65 -13.62 -7.54 4.49
CA GLY A 65 -14.06 -8.31 5.65
C GLY A 65 -15.36 -7.80 6.26
N ILE A 66 -15.63 -6.49 6.23
CA ILE A 66 -16.92 -5.93 6.69
C ILE A 66 -18.05 -6.35 5.74
N LEU A 67 -17.79 -6.35 4.43
CA LEU A 67 -18.74 -6.84 3.42
C LEU A 67 -19.08 -8.32 3.62
N GLU A 68 -18.06 -9.14 3.91
CA GLU A 68 -18.19 -10.60 4.11
C GLU A 68 -18.85 -10.95 5.46
N HIS A 69 -18.36 -10.38 6.56
CA HIS A 69 -18.77 -10.76 7.93
C HIS A 69 -19.91 -9.91 8.47
N GLY A 70 -20.28 -8.82 7.80
CA GLY A 70 -21.32 -7.88 8.25
C GLY A 70 -21.00 -7.18 9.58
N SER A 71 -19.75 -7.19 10.02
CA SER A 71 -19.33 -6.56 11.28
C SER A 71 -17.86 -6.14 11.26
N LEU A 72 -17.56 -4.99 11.87
CA LEU A 72 -16.18 -4.52 12.05
C LEU A 72 -15.34 -5.49 12.90
N LEU A 73 -15.95 -6.11 13.91
CA LEU A 73 -15.28 -7.08 14.77
C LEU A 73 -14.89 -8.35 14.01
N GLY A 74 -15.79 -8.89 13.17
CA GLY A 74 -15.51 -10.05 12.32
C GLY A 74 -14.36 -9.77 11.36
N ALA A 75 -14.44 -8.62 10.66
CA ALA A 75 -13.38 -8.19 9.76
C ALA A 75 -12.02 -8.01 10.46
N ALA A 76 -12.00 -7.37 11.63
CA ALA A 76 -10.78 -7.17 12.41
C ALA A 76 -10.14 -8.51 12.80
N ARG A 77 -10.96 -9.50 13.22
CA ARG A 77 -10.48 -10.85 13.55
C ARG A 77 -9.88 -11.56 12.34
N GLN A 78 -10.54 -11.50 11.18
CA GLN A 78 -10.07 -12.10 9.94
C GLN A 78 -8.69 -11.57 9.52
N ILE A 79 -8.47 -10.25 9.62
CA ILE A 79 -7.20 -9.63 9.21
C ILE A 79 -6.18 -9.53 10.35
N ARG A 80 -6.46 -10.16 11.51
CA ARG A 80 -5.62 -10.14 12.73
C ARG A 80 -5.32 -8.74 13.25
N TRP A 81 -6.27 -7.83 13.14
CA TRP A 81 -6.23 -6.52 13.80
C TRP A 81 -6.96 -6.57 15.14
N SER A 82 -6.46 -5.81 16.12
CA SER A 82 -7.28 -5.53 17.30
C SER A 82 -8.50 -4.72 16.88
N TYR A 83 -9.62 -4.93 17.55
CA TYR A 83 -10.85 -4.17 17.29
C TYR A 83 -10.60 -2.65 17.36
N ARG A 84 -9.85 -2.21 18.39
CA ARG A 84 -9.45 -0.81 18.56
C ARG A 84 -8.68 -0.27 17.36
N HIS A 85 -7.71 -1.04 16.83
CA HIS A 85 -6.95 -0.62 15.66
C HIS A 85 -7.84 -0.51 14.41
N ALA A 86 -8.71 -1.49 14.18
CA ALA A 86 -9.65 -1.46 13.06
C ALA A 86 -10.60 -0.25 13.14
N TRP A 87 -11.12 0.04 14.33
CA TRP A 87 -11.98 1.19 14.56
C TRP A 87 -11.25 2.53 14.38
N GLU A 88 -10.05 2.67 14.95
CA GLU A 88 -9.23 3.89 14.78
C GLU A 88 -8.83 4.11 13.32
N TYR A 89 -8.49 3.04 12.60
CA TYR A 89 -8.16 3.08 11.18
C TYR A 89 -9.36 3.57 10.36
N LEU A 90 -10.54 2.96 10.55
CA LEU A 90 -11.75 3.31 9.84
C LEU A 90 -12.14 4.77 10.10
N ARG A 91 -12.13 5.21 11.36
CA ARG A 91 -12.42 6.60 11.73
C ARG A 91 -11.49 7.59 11.04
N ARG A 92 -10.20 7.27 10.93
CA ARG A 92 -9.23 8.11 10.21
C ARG A 92 -9.50 8.17 8.71
N ALA A 93 -9.86 7.03 8.10
CA ALA A 93 -10.22 6.98 6.69
C ALA A 93 -11.47 7.82 6.40
N GLU A 94 -12.50 7.69 7.23
CA GLU A 94 -13.74 8.48 7.14
C GLU A 94 -13.48 9.97 7.35
N ALA A 95 -12.61 10.34 8.29
CA ALA A 95 -12.22 11.73 8.52
C ALA A 95 -11.38 12.32 7.36
N ALA A 96 -10.58 11.50 6.67
CA ALA A 96 -9.82 11.94 5.49
C ALA A 96 -10.75 12.19 4.30
N LEU A 97 -11.80 11.38 4.14
CA LEU A 97 -12.78 11.52 3.06
C LEU A 97 -13.90 12.51 3.35
N GLY A 98 -14.19 12.80 4.63
CA GLY A 98 -15.32 13.62 5.03
C GLY A 98 -16.68 12.91 4.89
N MET A 99 -16.70 11.58 4.76
CA MET A 99 -17.91 10.78 4.62
C MET A 99 -17.76 9.41 5.28
N PRO A 100 -18.86 8.82 5.80
CA PRO A 100 -18.83 7.50 6.40
C PRO A 100 -18.61 6.40 5.35
N LEU A 101 -17.73 5.45 5.66
CA LEU A 101 -17.49 4.24 4.86
C LEU A 101 -18.34 3.06 5.35
N THR A 102 -18.83 3.14 6.59
CA THR A 102 -19.73 2.15 7.18
C THR A 102 -20.98 2.78 7.79
N ARG A 103 -22.03 1.98 7.90
CA ARG A 103 -23.26 2.30 8.62
C ARG A 103 -23.64 1.15 9.57
N PRO A 104 -24.33 1.43 10.68
CA PRO A 104 -24.87 0.39 11.53
C PRO A 104 -25.80 -0.53 10.74
N ARG A 105 -25.65 -1.86 10.91
CA ARG A 105 -26.62 -2.84 10.43
C ARG A 105 -27.62 -3.12 11.56
N PRO A 106 -28.91 -2.75 11.40
CA PRO A 106 -29.92 -3.01 12.43
C PRO A 106 -30.16 -4.51 12.59
N GLY A 107 -30.45 -4.93 13.82
CA GLY A 107 -30.64 -6.33 14.19
C GLY A 107 -30.44 -6.59 15.68
N LYS A 108 -30.68 -7.83 16.11
CA LYS A 108 -30.43 -8.34 17.47
C LYS A 108 -29.39 -9.46 17.42
N GLY A 109 -28.54 -9.54 18.45
CA GLY A 109 -27.50 -10.58 18.54
C GLY A 109 -26.55 -10.59 17.35
N SER A 110 -26.38 -11.75 16.71
CA SER A 110 -25.52 -11.97 15.54
C SER A 110 -25.91 -11.18 14.28
N SER A 111 -27.15 -10.70 14.20
CA SER A 111 -27.61 -9.88 13.07
C SER A 111 -27.25 -8.39 13.17
N ARG A 112 -26.75 -7.94 14.33
CA ARG A 112 -26.26 -6.57 14.54
C ARG A 112 -24.82 -6.45 14.05
N GLY A 113 -24.48 -5.34 13.41
CA GLY A 113 -23.09 -5.11 13.00
C GLY A 113 -22.86 -3.84 12.20
N SER A 114 -22.01 -3.94 11.20
CA SER A 114 -21.58 -2.84 10.34
C SER A 114 -21.76 -3.28 8.88
N ALA A 115 -22.43 -2.46 8.08
CA ALA A 115 -22.52 -2.62 6.65
C ALA A 115 -21.75 -1.50 5.96
N LEU A 116 -21.25 -1.74 4.75
CA LEU A 116 -20.64 -0.67 3.95
C LEU A 116 -21.70 0.35 3.51
N THR A 117 -21.30 1.61 3.47
CA THR A 117 -21.99 2.65 2.69
C THR A 117 -21.61 2.53 1.23
N GLU A 118 -22.23 3.32 0.36
CA GLU A 118 -21.84 3.38 -1.04
C GLU A 118 -20.41 3.90 -1.23
N ALA A 119 -20.02 4.92 -0.44
CA ALA A 119 -18.63 5.38 -0.40
C ALA A 119 -17.66 4.26 -0.01
N GLY A 120 -18.04 3.42 0.96
CA GLY A 120 -17.28 2.22 1.35
C GLY A 120 -17.03 1.26 0.19
N ARG A 121 -18.04 1.03 -0.66
CA ARG A 121 -17.93 0.16 -1.83
C ARG A 121 -17.05 0.76 -2.92
N LEU A 122 -17.25 2.04 -3.23
CA LEU A 122 -16.43 2.75 -4.22
C LEU A 122 -14.95 2.78 -3.84
N VAL A 123 -14.63 2.90 -2.55
CA VAL A 123 -13.24 2.80 -2.06
C VAL A 123 -12.64 1.42 -2.32
N ILE A 124 -13.41 0.34 -2.10
CA ILE A 124 -12.98 -1.03 -2.42
C ILE A 124 -12.72 -1.15 -3.91
N GLU A 125 -13.70 -0.79 -4.73
CA GLU A 125 -13.64 -0.91 -6.19
C GLU A 125 -12.43 -0.17 -6.74
N ARG A 126 -12.25 1.10 -6.36
CA ARG A 126 -11.18 1.93 -6.90
C ARG A 126 -9.79 1.42 -6.53
N LEU A 127 -9.60 1.03 -5.28
CA LEU A 127 -8.30 0.54 -4.83
C LEU A 127 -7.99 -0.85 -5.41
N ALA A 128 -8.99 -1.74 -5.50
CA ALA A 128 -8.83 -3.05 -6.10
C ALA A 128 -8.50 -2.95 -7.60
N GLU A 129 -9.19 -2.08 -8.33
CA GLU A 129 -8.94 -1.83 -9.76
C GLU A 129 -7.50 -1.35 -10.00
N ILE A 130 -7.05 -0.33 -9.26
CA ILE A 130 -5.69 0.20 -9.40
C ILE A 130 -4.66 -0.87 -9.00
N ARG A 131 -4.93 -1.63 -7.94
CA ARG A 131 -4.05 -2.70 -7.50
C ARG A 131 -3.90 -3.76 -8.57
N ASN A 132 -4.99 -4.22 -9.18
CA ASN A 132 -4.93 -5.20 -10.26
C ASN A 132 -4.10 -4.69 -11.44
N LYS A 133 -4.30 -3.44 -11.88
CA LYS A 133 -3.49 -2.84 -12.97
C LYS A 133 -2.00 -2.78 -12.64
N ILE A 134 -1.65 -2.52 -11.39
CA ILE A 134 -0.26 -2.54 -10.94
C ILE A 134 0.27 -3.97 -10.94
N ASP A 135 -0.49 -4.91 -10.37
CA ASP A 135 -0.10 -6.32 -10.30
C ASP A 135 0.00 -6.95 -11.72
N ASP A 136 -0.78 -6.50 -12.70
CA ASP A 136 -0.65 -6.90 -14.12
C ASP A 136 0.66 -6.40 -14.74
N ALA A 137 1.11 -5.20 -14.36
CA ALA A 137 2.31 -4.58 -14.91
C ALA A 137 3.60 -5.13 -14.28
N VAL A 138 3.57 -5.49 -13.00
CA VAL A 138 4.79 -5.86 -12.24
C VAL A 138 4.75 -7.27 -11.66
N GLY A 139 3.63 -7.98 -11.74
CA GLY A 139 3.35 -9.23 -11.03
C GLY A 139 2.66 -9.00 -9.67
N PRO A 140 2.02 -10.04 -9.08
CA PRO A 140 1.31 -9.95 -7.80
C PRO A 140 2.29 -9.78 -6.64
N LEU A 141 2.73 -8.55 -6.44
CA LEU A 141 3.93 -8.24 -5.67
C LEU A 141 3.68 -7.30 -4.50
N GLY A 142 2.44 -6.93 -4.20
CA GLY A 142 2.22 -6.19 -2.96
C GLY A 142 2.50 -7.04 -1.71
N PRO A 143 2.79 -6.40 -0.57
CA PRO A 143 3.26 -7.10 0.61
C PRO A 143 2.19 -8.04 1.18
N THR A 144 2.57 -9.27 1.49
CA THR A 144 1.66 -10.23 2.13
C THR A 144 1.27 -9.73 3.53
N ALA A 145 0.14 -10.22 4.07
CA ALA A 145 -0.26 -9.87 5.45
C ALA A 145 0.87 -10.14 6.46
N ALA A 146 1.59 -11.24 6.26
CA ALA A 146 2.72 -11.66 7.08
C ALA A 146 3.91 -10.70 6.92
N GLU A 147 4.23 -10.26 5.69
CA GLU A 147 5.31 -9.30 5.43
C GLU A 147 5.01 -7.93 6.05
N VAL A 148 3.77 -7.43 5.94
CA VAL A 148 3.33 -6.18 6.58
C VAL A 148 3.42 -6.30 8.11
N ALA A 149 2.93 -7.40 8.68
CA ALA A 149 2.98 -7.66 10.12
C ALA A 149 4.42 -7.81 10.64
N ALA A 150 5.32 -8.40 9.85
CA ALA A 150 6.73 -8.58 10.19
C ALA A 150 7.47 -7.23 10.28
N ARG A 151 7.17 -6.28 9.39
CA ARG A 151 7.75 -4.92 9.42
C ARG A 151 7.38 -4.11 10.67
N GLY A 152 6.20 -4.38 11.26
CA GLY A 152 5.70 -3.69 12.46
C GLY A 152 6.27 -4.20 13.78
N LYS A 153 6.91 -5.39 13.80
CA LYS A 153 7.56 -5.90 15.02
C LYS A 153 8.92 -5.22 15.20
N ARG A 154 8.93 -4.09 15.89
CA ARG A 154 10.16 -3.49 16.45
C ARG A 154 10.91 -4.60 17.20
N ARG A 155 12.10 -5.01 16.73
CA ARG A 155 12.98 -5.94 17.47
C ARG A 155 13.17 -5.35 18.86
N LYS A 156 12.75 -6.09 19.89
CA LYS A 156 12.91 -5.68 21.29
C LYS A 156 14.41 -5.86 21.62
N GLY A 157 15.12 -4.74 21.79
CA GLY A 157 16.41 -4.69 22.48
C GLY A 157 17.66 -4.48 21.63
N THR A 158 18.18 -3.26 21.62
CA THR A 158 19.62 -2.96 21.72
C THR A 158 19.74 -1.60 22.42
N PRO A 159 20.55 -1.45 23.49
CA PRO A 159 20.69 -0.16 24.16
C PRO A 159 21.36 0.84 23.22
N ARG A 160 20.82 2.06 23.14
CA ARG A 160 21.43 3.14 22.37
C ARG A 160 22.63 3.68 23.12
N GLY A 161 23.82 3.26 22.68
CA GLY A 161 25.07 3.96 22.95
C GLY A 161 25.05 5.36 22.34
N ALA A 162 25.67 6.30 23.05
CA ALA A 162 25.70 7.72 22.79
C ALA A 162 26.44 8.08 21.49
N ALA A 163 25.78 8.82 20.60
CA ALA A 163 26.40 9.70 19.61
C ALA A 163 25.33 10.68 19.11
N GLY A 164 25.63 11.98 19.18
CA GLY A 164 24.71 13.08 18.90
C GLY A 164 24.14 13.05 17.47
N ARG A 165 22.90 13.54 17.32
CA ARG A 165 22.25 13.76 16.02
C ARG A 165 22.27 15.25 15.70
N PRO A 166 22.53 15.67 14.44
CA PRO A 166 22.17 17.00 13.99
C PRO A 166 20.64 17.10 13.84
N ASP A 167 20.13 18.29 14.15
CA ASP A 167 18.72 18.60 14.22
C ASP A 167 18.02 18.44 12.87
N SER A 168 16.97 17.63 12.85
CA SER A 168 15.95 17.64 11.81
C SER A 168 14.58 17.66 12.49
N PRO A 169 13.65 18.55 12.11
CA PRO A 169 12.35 18.66 12.75
C PRO A 169 11.60 17.32 12.66
N ARG A 170 11.46 16.64 13.80
CA ARG A 170 10.66 15.41 13.89
C ARG A 170 9.20 15.79 13.73
N ALA A 171 8.61 15.43 12.59
CA ALA A 171 7.17 15.48 12.40
C ALA A 171 6.46 14.71 13.52
N SER A 172 5.41 15.37 14.04
CA SER A 172 4.60 15.08 15.22
C SER A 172 4.58 13.63 15.71
N ARG A 173 5.19 13.41 16.88
CA ARG A 173 4.84 12.29 17.74
C ARG A 173 3.50 12.62 18.39
N TYR A 174 2.47 11.86 18.03
CA TYR A 174 1.26 11.73 18.85
C TYR A 174 1.65 11.62 20.33
N ARG A 175 1.27 12.62 21.14
CA ARG A 175 1.19 12.52 22.60
C ARG A 175 -0.23 12.10 22.94
N ASP A 176 -0.34 11.01 23.69
CA ASP A 176 -1.57 10.58 24.33
C ASP A 176 -2.10 11.62 25.32
N GLY A 177 -3.43 11.69 25.42
CA GLY A 177 -4.13 12.15 26.61
C GLY A 177 -4.73 13.55 26.53
N ASP A 178 -5.96 13.66 26.02
CA ASP A 178 -7.08 14.38 26.66
C ASP A 178 -8.36 14.29 25.77
N TRP A 179 -9.13 13.21 25.88
CA TRP A 179 -10.43 13.06 25.18
C TRP A 179 -11.62 12.96 26.13
N ARG A 180 -11.43 13.30 27.42
CA ARG A 180 -12.52 13.40 28.40
C ARG A 180 -12.83 14.86 28.74
N ARG A 181 -12.99 15.74 27.76
CA ARG A 181 -13.68 17.02 27.95
C ARG A 181 -14.43 17.44 26.68
N ALA A 182 -15.66 16.98 26.58
CA ALA A 182 -16.78 17.72 26.01
C ALA A 182 -18.05 17.03 26.53
N ARG A 183 -18.74 17.69 27.45
CA ARG A 183 -20.13 17.37 27.81
C ARG A 183 -21.04 17.94 26.73
#